data_AF-A0A381RAI0-F1
#
_entry.id   AF-A0A381RAI0-F1
#
_cell.length_a   1.000
_cell.length_b   1.000
_cell.length_c   1.000
_cell.angle_alpha   90.00
_cell.angle_beta   90.00
_cell.angle_gamma   90.00
#
_symmetry.space_group_name_H-M   'P 1'
#
loop_
_entity.id
_entity.type
_entity.pdbx_description
1 polymer ?
#
loop_
_entity_poly.entity_id
_entity_poly.type
_entity_poly.pdbx_seq_one_letter_code
_entity_poly.pdbx_strand_id
1 'polypeptide(L)' 'MREILLSIDLHIAKSLFIIYFLSITYWVYKLPKSEVILNDKNSGKDINLRPFAISAMVLMVIIYLVF' A
#
# COMPACT_ATOMS: atom_id res chain seq x y z
N MET A 1 12.96 22.12 -10.57
CA MET A 1 12.43 20.84 -10.02
C MET A 1 12.46 20.81 -8.49
N ARG A 2 13.62 21.06 -7.83
CA ARG A 2 13.73 21.13 -6.36
C ARG A 2 12.81 22.17 -5.71
N GLU A 3 12.74 23.37 -6.27
CA GLU A 3 11.91 24.46 -5.74
C GLU A 3 10.41 24.17 -5.87
N ILE A 4 10.00 23.47 -6.93
CA ILE A 4 8.62 23.03 -7.14
C ILE A 4 8.22 22.02 -6.06
N LEU A 5 9.08 21.04 -5.77
CA LEU A 5 8.86 20.07 -4.68
C LEU A 5 8.77 20.73 -3.30
N LEU A 6 9.59 21.75 -3.04
CA LEU A 6 9.57 22.52 -1.80
C LEU A 6 8.36 23.46 -1.69
N SER A 7 7.73 23.80 -2.83
CA SER A 7 6.53 24.65 -2.87
C SER A 7 5.23 23.88 -2.69
N ILE A 8 5.26 22.54 -2.76
CA ILE A 8 4.08 21.72 -2.49
C ILE A 8 3.82 21.74 -1.00
N ASP A 9 2.63 22.20 -0.64
CA ASP A 9 2.16 22.17 0.73
C ASP A 9 2.20 20.74 1.28
N LEU A 10 2.81 20.58 2.46
CA LEU A 10 3.04 19.28 3.08
C LEU A 10 1.73 18.54 3.37
N HIS A 11 0.65 19.26 3.68
CA HIS A 11 -0.67 18.66 3.89
C HIS A 11 -1.23 18.11 2.57
N ILE A 12 -1.08 18.86 1.47
CA ILE A 12 -1.49 18.37 0.14
C ILE A 12 -0.71 17.11 -0.24
N ALA A 13 0.62 17.11 -0.01
CA ALA A 13 1.45 15.94 -0.29
C ALA A 13 1.00 14.72 0.54
N LYS A 14 0.77 14.89 1.85
CA LYS A 14 0.25 13.83 2.73
C LYS A 14 -1.09 13.28 2.27
N SER A 15 -2.04 14.15 1.93
CA SER A 15 -3.35 13.73 1.45
C SER A 15 -3.26 12.92 0.17
N LEU A 16 -2.38 13.30 -0.76
CA LEU A 16 -2.13 12.53 -1.98
C LEU A 16 -1.57 11.13 -1.68
N PHE A 17 -0.61 11.02 -0.75
CA PHE A 17 -0.10 9.71 -0.34
C PHE A 17 -1.16 8.84 0.33
N ILE A 18 -2.01 9.41 1.19
CA ILE A 18 -3.11 8.66 1.82
C ILE A 18 -4.07 8.12 0.75
N ILE A 19 -4.51 8.95 -0.19
CA ILE A 19 -5.41 8.54 -1.27
C ILE A 19 -4.74 7.45 -2.13
N TYR A 20 -3.44 7.59 -2.40
CA TYR A 20 -2.68 6.60 -3.14
C TYR A 20 -2.65 5.23 -2.43
N PHE A 21 -2.34 5.20 -1.13
CA PHE A 21 -2.33 3.94 -0.37
C PHE A 21 -3.72 3.32 -0.22
N LEU A 22 -4.78 4.12 -0.08
CA LEU A 22 -6.16 3.63 -0.11
C LEU A 22 -6.50 3.01 -1.47
N SER A 23 -6.07 3.64 -2.57
CA SER A 23 -6.28 3.14 -3.92
C SER A 23 -5.55 1.81 -4.16
N ILE A 24 -4.30 1.69 -3.69
CA ILE A 24 -3.56 0.42 -3.74
C ILE A 24 -4.25 -0.64 -2.90
N THR A 25 -4.70 -0.29 -1.69
CA THR A 25 -5.41 -1.23 -0.81
C THR A 25 -6.64 -1.81 -1.50
N TYR A 26 -7.43 -0.94 -2.13
CA TYR A 26 -8.59 -1.35 -2.92
C TYR A 26 -8.22 -2.23 -4.11
N TRP A 27 -7.15 -1.88 -4.82
CA TRP A 27 -6.67 -2.67 -5.95
C TRP A 27 -6.19 -4.07 -5.51
N VAL A 28 -5.37 -4.16 -4.47
CA VAL A 28 -4.90 -5.42 -3.87
C VAL A 28 -6.06 -6.27 -3.37
N TYR A 29 -7.09 -5.65 -2.78
CA TYR A 29 -8.29 -6.35 -2.37
C TYR A 29 -9.01 -7.02 -3.55
N LYS A 30 -9.01 -6.36 -4.72
CA LYS A 30 -9.63 -6.83 -5.96
C LYS A 30 -8.78 -7.79 -6.79
N LEU A 31 -7.48 -7.94 -6.51
CA LEU A 31 -6.63 -8.85 -7.27
C LEU A 31 -7.18 -10.29 -7.24
N PRO A 32 -7.02 -11.06 -8.32
CA PRO A 32 -7.41 -12.48 -8.32
C PRO A 32 -6.52 -13.28 -7.36
N LYS A 33 -7.04 -14.40 -6.85
CA LYS A 33 -6.31 -15.24 -5.88
C LYS A 33 -4.97 -15.73 -6.42
N SER A 34 -4.88 -16.01 -7.73
CA SER A 34 -3.66 -16.47 -8.40
C SER A 34 -2.49 -15.48 -8.31
N GLU A 35 -2.76 -14.18 -8.20
CA GLU A 35 -1.72 -13.15 -8.16
C GLU A 35 -1.27 -12.82 -6.73
N VAL A 36 -2.06 -13.22 -5.73
CA VAL A 36 -1.76 -12.96 -4.31
C VAL A 36 -1.34 -14.22 -3.55
N ILE A 37 -1.35 -15.38 -4.20
CA ILE A 37 -0.87 -16.63 -3.62
C ILE A 37 0.57 -16.84 -4.06
N LEU A 38 1.47 -16.87 -3.09
CA LEU A 38 2.82 -17.34 -3.29
C LEU A 38 2.85 -18.86 -3.10
N ASN A 39 3.23 -19.58 -4.14
CA ASN A 39 3.49 -21.01 -4.05
C ASN A 39 4.91 -21.22 -3.51
N ASP A 40 5.01 -21.50 -2.21
CA ASP A 40 6.32 -21.78 -1.60
C ASP A 40 6.77 -23.20 -1.97
N LYS A 41 7.71 -23.28 -2.93
CA LYS A 41 8.28 -24.54 -3.43
C LYS A 41 9.00 -25.34 -2.35
N ASN A 42 9.44 -24.71 -1.26
CA ASN A 42 10.15 -25.38 -0.18
C ASN A 42 9.21 -25.93 0.90
N SER A 43 8.12 -25.22 1.20
CA SER A 43 7.15 -25.66 2.22
C SER A 43 5.97 -26.45 1.65
N GLY A 44 5.75 -26.43 0.33
CA GLY A 44 4.55 -26.99 -0.31
C GLY A 44 3.25 -26.30 0.10
N LYS A 45 3.33 -25.08 0.64
CA LYS A 45 2.20 -24.33 1.17
C LYS A 45 1.94 -23.08 0.32
N ASP A 46 0.67 -22.87 0.03
CA ASP A 46 0.18 -21.64 -0.57
C ASP A 46 0.05 -20.55 0.49
N ILE A 47 0.84 -19.49 0.36
CA ILE A 47 0.80 -18.34 1.27
C ILE A 47 -0.02 -17.24 0.60
N ASN A 48 -1.14 -16.85 1.22
CA ASN A 48 -1.91 -15.70 0.76
C ASN A 48 -1.27 -14.40 1.25
N LEU A 49 -0.67 -13.64 0.34
CA LEU A 49 -0.01 -12.36 0.59
C LEU A 49 -0.99 -11.20 0.79
N ARG A 50 -2.24 -11.34 0.32
CA ARG A 50 -3.26 -10.28 0.40
C ARG A 50 -3.44 -9.67 1.79
N PRO A 51 -3.67 -10.43 2.88
CA PRO A 51 -3.85 -9.84 4.21
C PRO A 51 -2.61 -9.08 4.69
N PHE A 52 -1.40 -9.56 4.36
CA PHE A 52 -0.16 -8.89 4.74
C PHE A 52 0.02 -7.58 3.98
N ALA A 53 -0.24 -7.58 2.67
CA ALA A 53 -0.19 -6.38 1.84
C ALA A 53 -1.22 -5.33 2.29
N ILE A 54 -2.47 -5.73 2.53
CA ILE A 54 -3.52 -4.83 3.03
C ILE A 54 -3.13 -4.25 4.39
N SER A 55 -2.66 -5.10 5.32
CA SER A 55 -2.21 -4.66 6.65
C SER A 55 -1.09 -3.62 6.55
N ALA A 56 -0.09 -3.86 5.71
CA ALA A 56 1.00 -2.91 5.48
C ALA A 56 0.51 -1.58 4.90
N MET A 57 -0.40 -1.59 3.93
CA MET A 57 -0.95 -0.36 3.34
C MET A 57 -1.79 0.44 4.35
N VAL A 58 -2.59 -0.24 5.18
CA VAL A 58 -3.35 0.41 6.25
C VAL A 58 -2.41 1.04 7.29
N LEU A 59 -1.33 0.35 7.65
CA LEU A 59 -0.32 0.91 8.57
C LEU A 59 0.32 2.18 7.99
N MET A 60 0.63 2.20 6.69
CA MET A 60 1.14 3.40 6.03
C MET A 60 0.14 4.56 6.13
N VAL A 61 -1.15 4.31 5.88
CA VAL A 61 -2.19 5.34 6.04
C VAL A 61 -2.22 5.91 7.46
N ILE A 62 -2.11 5.05 8.48
CA ILE A 62 -2.07 5.48 9.89
C ILE A 62 -0.85 6.37 10.14
N ILE A 63 0.33 6.00 9.64
CA ILE A 63 1.55 6.79 9.81
C ILE A 63 1.35 8.20 9.24
N TYR A 64 0.84 8.34 8.02
CA TYR A 64 0.63 9.64 7.38
C TYR A 64 -0.47 10.50 8.04
N LEU A 65 -1.41 9.87 8.75
CA LEU A 65 -2.44 10.58 9.54
C LEU A 65 -1.88 11.12 10.86
N VAL A 66 -0.95 10.39 11.49
CA VAL A 66 -0.41 10.73 12.82
C VAL A 66 0.82 11.64 12.75
N PHE A 67 1.76 11.33 11.86
CA PHE A 67 3.05 12.01 11.71
C PHE A 67 3.05 12.84 10.45
#